data_AF-A0A4P1RFZ4-F1
#
_entry.id   AF-A0A4P1RFZ4-F1
#
_cell.length_a   1.000
_cell.length_b   1.000
_cell.length_c   1.000
_cell.angle_alpha   90.00
_cell.angle_beta   90.00
_cell.angle_gamma   90.00
#
_symmetry.space_group_name_H-M   'P 1'
#
loop_
_entity.id
_entity.type
_entity.pdbx_description
1 polymer ?
#
loop_
_entity_poly.entity_id
_entity_poly.type
_entity_poly.pdbx_seq_one_letter_code
_entity_poly.pdbx_strand_id
1 'polypeptide(L)'
;MEEQTNTSFFNLGILDSLTKDSIHQIIDSYNGFCSTTQSLVSGDGDLSVGADFVSHIHALCKFGLESLVRDHFFHVLEETFERNGASRFWRHFDPYSHVAALNKNDDLNIDEDEIQSVLYTALEEISSEKQYQEKCLLMLVHAFQSYKDQVSGERHDLGERNYLTSKYQWIVSSVLMATLPQNFPGI
;
A
#
# COMPACT_ATOMS: atom_id res chain seq x y z
N MET A 1 -35.68 17.46 17.25
CA MET A 1 -34.56 16.80 17.95
C MET A 1 -33.36 17.07 17.05
N GLU A 2 -32.62 18.13 17.36
CA GLU A 2 -31.56 18.66 16.49
C GLU A 2 -30.27 17.87 16.72
N GLU A 3 -29.74 17.29 15.64
CA GLU A 3 -28.40 16.71 15.56
C GLU A 3 -27.35 17.81 15.68
N GLN A 4 -26.59 17.80 16.77
CA GLN A 4 -25.34 18.56 16.86
C GLN A 4 -24.26 17.84 16.06
N THR A 5 -24.06 18.28 14.83
CA THR A 5 -22.86 17.99 14.05
C THR A 5 -21.66 18.67 14.72
N ASN A 6 -20.83 17.91 15.42
CA ASN A 6 -19.52 18.35 15.89
C ASN A 6 -18.58 18.53 14.68
N THR A 7 -18.69 19.66 13.99
CA THR A 7 -17.71 20.13 13.02
C THR A 7 -16.51 20.70 13.76
N SER A 8 -15.56 19.86 14.19
CA SER A 8 -14.23 20.30 14.62
C SER A 8 -13.16 20.11 13.51
N PHE A 9 -13.59 19.96 12.26
CA PHE A 9 -12.67 19.78 11.15
C PHE A 9 -12.13 21.14 10.68
N PHE A 10 -10.81 21.30 10.79
CA PHE A 10 -9.96 22.45 10.44
C PHE A 10 -9.82 23.52 11.52
N ASN A 11 -9.06 23.20 12.58
CA ASN A 11 -8.50 24.20 13.47
C ASN A 11 -7.31 24.91 12.79
N LEU A 12 -7.62 25.80 11.83
CA LEU A 12 -6.64 26.60 11.08
C LEU A 12 -5.73 27.45 11.98
N GLY A 13 -6.11 27.69 13.24
CA GLY A 13 -5.26 28.37 14.23
C GLY A 13 -3.93 27.65 14.52
N ILE A 14 -3.81 26.35 14.17
CA ILE A 14 -2.51 25.65 14.20
C ILE A 14 -1.52 26.28 13.21
N LEU A 15 -2.00 26.80 12.07
CA LEU A 15 -1.18 27.48 11.07
C LEU A 15 -0.59 28.79 11.61
N ASP A 16 -1.33 29.48 12.47
CA ASP A 16 -0.86 30.72 13.11
C ASP A 16 0.22 30.45 14.19
N SER A 17 0.31 29.21 14.67
CA SER A 17 1.32 28.78 15.66
C SER A 17 2.60 28.21 15.03
N LEU A 18 2.62 28.03 13.70
CA LEU A 18 3.73 27.42 12.99
C LEU A 18 4.91 28.38 12.88
N THR A 19 5.99 28.06 13.59
CA THR A 19 7.26 28.79 13.47
C THR A 19 8.02 28.31 12.23
N LYS A 20 8.98 29.11 11.77
CA LYS A 20 9.87 28.74 10.67
C LYS A 20 10.61 27.42 10.95
N ASP A 21 11.00 27.18 12.19
CA ASP A 21 11.68 25.95 12.61
C ASP A 21 10.76 24.73 12.53
N SER A 22 9.51 24.87 12.96
CA SER A 22 8.49 23.82 12.82
C SER A 22 8.24 23.47 11.35
N ILE A 23 8.21 24.47 10.46
CA ILE A 23 8.05 24.23 9.02
C ILE A 23 9.24 23.44 8.45
N HIS A 24 10.48 23.80 8.81
CA HIS A 24 11.66 23.04 8.36
C HIS A 24 11.61 21.60 8.88
N GLN A 25 11.25 21.42 10.16
CA GLN A 25 11.10 20.10 10.75
C GLN A 25 10.04 19.25 10.02
N ILE A 26 8.89 19.83 9.64
CA ILE A 26 7.85 19.13 8.88
C ILE A 26 8.40 18.70 7.52
N ILE A 27 9.06 19.60 6.80
CA ILE A 27 9.60 19.32 5.46
C ILE A 27 10.66 18.22 5.53
N ASP A 28 11.61 18.33 6.47
CA ASP A 28 12.68 17.35 6.64
C ASP A 28 12.12 15.97 7.04
N SER A 29 11.15 15.96 7.96
CA SER A 29 10.49 14.72 8.38
C SER A 29 9.68 14.09 7.25
N TYR A 30 9.01 14.90 6.44
CA TYR A 30 8.24 14.42 5.30
C TYR A 30 9.15 13.84 4.21
N ASN A 31 10.24 14.53 3.87
CA ASN A 31 11.22 14.03 2.88
C ASN A 31 11.89 12.73 3.36
N GLY A 32 12.23 12.66 4.65
CA GLY A 32 12.77 11.44 5.27
C GLY A 32 11.74 10.30 5.26
N PHE A 33 10.48 10.59 5.58
CA PHE A 33 9.38 9.64 5.48
C PHE A 33 9.19 9.12 4.04
N CYS A 34 9.17 9.98 3.03
CA CYS A 34 9.06 9.56 1.63
C CYS A 34 10.23 8.64 1.23
N SER A 35 11.46 9.00 1.60
CA SER A 35 12.66 8.23 1.26
C SER A 35 12.68 6.85 1.93
N THR A 36 12.31 6.80 3.22
CA THR A 36 12.22 5.54 3.97
C THR A 36 11.04 4.69 3.50
N THR A 37 9.91 5.29 3.15
CA THR A 37 8.76 4.59 2.54
C THR A 37 9.13 3.96 1.20
N GLN A 38 9.80 4.72 0.32
CA GLN A 38 10.25 4.21 -0.97
C GLN A 38 11.23 3.03 -0.80
N SER A 39 12.15 3.13 0.16
CA SER A 39 13.13 2.07 0.44
C SER A 39 12.47 0.83 1.05
N LEU A 40 11.51 1.04 1.94
CA LEU A 40 10.77 -0.02 2.62
C LEU A 40 9.82 -0.74 1.64
N VAL A 41 9.02 -0.01 0.88
CA VAL A 41 7.95 -0.58 0.06
C VAL A 41 8.46 -1.02 -1.31
N SER A 42 9.32 -0.21 -1.96
CA SER A 42 9.76 -0.45 -3.34
C SER A 42 11.18 -1.01 -3.47
N GLY A 43 11.97 -1.07 -2.39
CA GLY A 43 13.33 -1.62 -2.40
C GLY A 43 13.38 -3.14 -2.19
N ASP A 44 14.58 -3.69 -1.97
CA ASP A 44 14.82 -5.11 -1.62
C ASP A 44 14.26 -5.53 -0.24
N GLY A 45 13.38 -4.72 0.32
CA GLY A 45 12.85 -4.84 1.65
C GLY A 45 13.87 -4.64 2.75
N ASP A 46 14.64 -3.57 2.64
CA ASP A 46 15.57 -3.15 3.67
C ASP A 46 14.83 -2.68 4.93
N LEU A 47 14.54 -3.62 5.82
CA LEU A 47 13.90 -3.35 7.11
C LEU A 47 14.80 -2.52 8.06
N SER A 48 16.07 -2.27 7.71
CA SER A 48 16.98 -1.47 8.54
C SER A 48 16.54 0.00 8.68
N VAL A 49 15.76 0.52 7.71
CA VAL A 49 15.21 1.88 7.74
C VAL A 49 14.02 2.04 8.70
N GLY A 50 13.58 0.96 9.35
CA GLY A 50 12.37 0.95 10.16
C GLY A 50 12.39 1.94 11.34
N ALA A 51 13.55 2.14 11.97
CA ALA A 51 13.66 3.10 13.07
C ALA A 51 13.48 4.55 12.60
N ASP A 52 14.12 4.91 11.48
CA ASP A 52 14.01 6.23 10.88
C ASP A 52 12.59 6.48 10.37
N PHE A 53 11.99 5.49 9.70
CA PHE A 53 10.59 5.50 9.26
C PHE A 53 9.63 5.85 10.41
N VAL A 54 9.73 5.15 11.54
CA VAL A 54 8.91 5.40 12.73
C VAL A 54 9.15 6.81 13.27
N SER A 55 10.42 7.25 13.35
CA SER A 55 10.76 8.58 13.86
C SER A 55 10.15 9.72 13.04
N HIS A 56 10.18 9.59 11.70
CA HIS A 56 9.59 10.57 10.80
C HIS A 56 8.07 10.61 10.91
N ILE A 57 7.42 9.45 11.04
CA ILE A 57 5.98 9.37 11.26
C ILE A 57 5.60 10.06 12.57
N HIS A 58 6.32 9.80 13.67
CA HIS A 58 6.04 10.43 14.96
C HIS A 58 6.16 11.95 14.86
N ALA A 59 7.19 12.46 14.17
CA ALA A 59 7.36 13.88 13.95
C ALA A 59 6.18 14.47 13.15
N LEU A 60 5.67 13.78 12.13
CA LEU A 60 4.53 14.25 11.33
C LEU A 60 3.20 14.16 12.10
N CYS A 61 2.98 13.10 12.87
CA CYS A 61 1.79 12.95 13.72
C CYS A 61 1.73 14.04 14.81
N LYS A 62 2.88 14.50 15.31
CA LYS A 62 2.94 15.66 16.23
C LYS A 62 2.28 16.91 15.66
N PHE A 63 2.29 17.07 14.33
CA PHE A 63 1.66 18.19 13.64
C PHE A 63 0.27 17.84 13.08
N GLY A 64 -0.30 16.68 13.41
CA GLY A 64 -1.61 16.23 12.93
C GLY A 64 -1.65 15.85 11.46
N LEU A 65 -0.50 15.43 10.90
CA LEU A 65 -0.36 15.07 9.48
C LEU A 65 -0.56 13.57 9.23
N GLU A 66 -1.33 12.86 10.07
CA GLU A 66 -1.48 11.40 9.93
C GLU A 66 -2.16 11.00 8.62
N SER A 67 -3.13 11.79 8.13
CA SER A 67 -3.79 11.52 6.85
C SER A 67 -2.81 11.59 5.68
N LEU A 68 -1.93 12.59 5.67
CA LEU A 68 -0.89 12.76 4.64
C LEU A 68 0.06 11.56 4.62
N VAL A 69 0.50 11.10 5.80
CA VAL A 69 1.34 9.91 5.95
C VAL A 69 0.63 8.68 5.36
N ARG A 70 -0.63 8.45 5.73
CA ARG A 70 -1.43 7.31 5.23
C ARG A 70 -1.58 7.36 3.71
N ASP A 71 -1.98 8.50 3.17
CA ASP A 71 -2.28 8.62 1.74
C ASP A 71 -1.03 8.45 0.88
N HIS A 72 0.10 9.04 1.28
CA HIS A 72 1.36 8.82 0.58
C HIS A 72 1.83 7.36 0.66
N PHE A 73 1.74 6.75 1.84
CA PHE A 73 2.12 5.34 2.01
C PHE A 73 1.29 4.42 1.09
N PHE A 74 -0.03 4.62 1.05
CA PHE A 74 -0.90 3.83 0.18
C PHE A 74 -0.64 4.08 -1.30
N HIS A 75 -0.32 5.31 -1.68
CA HIS A 75 0.02 5.62 -3.07
C HIS A 75 1.29 4.88 -3.53
N VAL A 76 2.37 4.93 -2.75
CA VAL A 76 3.61 4.20 -3.07
C VAL A 76 3.39 2.69 -3.10
N LEU A 77 2.56 2.19 -2.18
CA LEU A 77 2.20 0.78 -2.10
C LEU A 77 1.38 0.33 -3.32
N GLU A 78 0.39 1.12 -3.73
CA GLU A 78 -0.41 0.88 -4.94
C GLU A 78 0.47 0.84 -6.20
N GLU A 79 1.30 1.86 -6.42
CA GLU A 79 2.23 1.91 -7.56
C GLU A 79 3.21 0.72 -7.56
N THR A 80 3.69 0.34 -6.37
CA THR A 80 4.59 -0.81 -6.23
C THR A 80 3.87 -2.12 -6.51
N PHE A 81 2.65 -2.31 -6.00
CA PHE A 81 1.87 -3.53 -6.24
C PHE A 81 1.47 -3.65 -7.71
N GLU A 82 1.10 -2.56 -8.37
CA GLU A 82 0.81 -2.54 -9.80
C GLU A 82 2.03 -2.98 -10.61
N ARG A 83 3.19 -2.40 -10.33
CA ARG A 83 4.43 -2.66 -11.08
C ARG A 83 5.03 -4.03 -10.78
N ASN A 84 5.12 -4.42 -9.52
CA ASN A 84 5.85 -5.62 -9.08
C ASN A 84 4.93 -6.83 -8.87
N GLY A 85 3.68 -6.61 -8.50
CA GLY A 85 2.69 -7.67 -8.31
C GLY A 85 1.89 -7.93 -9.59
N ALA A 86 0.97 -7.03 -9.90
CA ALA A 86 -0.03 -7.23 -10.94
C ALA A 86 0.58 -7.34 -12.35
N SER A 87 1.46 -6.40 -12.75
CA SER A 87 2.08 -6.44 -14.08
C SER A 87 2.90 -7.72 -14.29
N ARG A 88 3.66 -8.16 -13.27
CA ARG A 88 4.41 -9.42 -13.34
C ARG A 88 3.51 -10.64 -13.38
N PHE A 89 2.45 -10.64 -12.56
CA PHE A 89 1.44 -11.70 -12.54
C PHE A 89 0.82 -11.90 -13.93
N TRP A 90 0.38 -10.82 -14.57
CA TRP A 90 -0.25 -10.92 -15.89
C TRP A 90 0.72 -11.30 -17.00
N ARG A 91 1.99 -10.88 -16.91
CA ARG A 91 3.02 -11.21 -17.90
C ARG A 91 3.28 -12.71 -18.03
N HIS A 92 3.01 -13.50 -16.99
CA HIS A 92 3.08 -14.97 -17.05
C HIS A 92 2.10 -15.54 -18.10
N PHE A 93 1.00 -14.84 -18.40
CA PHE A 93 -0.03 -15.28 -19.33
C PHE A 93 0.10 -14.71 -20.75
N ASP A 94 1.04 -13.78 -20.99
CA ASP A 94 1.29 -13.19 -22.31
C ASP A 94 1.49 -14.24 -23.43
N PRO A 95 2.23 -15.34 -23.22
CA PRO A 95 2.41 -16.38 -24.25
C PRO A 95 1.10 -17.04 -24.71
N TYR A 96 0.09 -17.11 -23.82
CA TYR A 96 -1.20 -17.77 -24.07
C TYR A 96 -2.26 -16.79 -24.62
N SER A 97 -1.97 -15.48 -24.60
CA SER A 97 -2.89 -14.44 -25.08
C SER A 97 -3.28 -14.58 -26.55
N HIS A 98 -2.39 -15.14 -27.39
CA HIS A 98 -2.63 -15.41 -28.81
C HIS A 98 -3.30 -16.77 -29.04
N VAL A 99 -3.15 -17.70 -28.11
CA VAL A 99 -3.72 -19.05 -28.19
C VAL A 99 -5.23 -18.99 -28.02
N ALA A 100 -5.74 -18.18 -27.07
CA ALA A 100 -7.17 -17.91 -26.92
C ALA A 100 -7.81 -17.27 -28.17
N ALA A 101 -7.05 -16.47 -28.93
CA ALA A 101 -7.52 -15.88 -30.18
C ALA A 101 -7.55 -16.89 -31.36
N LEU A 102 -6.72 -17.93 -31.30
CA LEU A 102 -6.58 -18.97 -32.32
C LEU A 102 -7.45 -20.21 -32.06
N ASN A 103 -7.93 -20.41 -30.83
CA ASN A 103 -8.88 -21.47 -30.41
C ASN A 103 -10.24 -21.47 -31.13
N LYS A 104 -10.44 -20.64 -32.16
CA LYS A 104 -11.53 -20.80 -33.14
C LYS A 104 -11.25 -21.89 -34.18
N ASN A 105 -10.03 -22.41 -34.25
CA ASN A 105 -9.66 -23.55 -35.09
C ASN A 105 -9.06 -24.64 -34.19
N ASP A 106 -9.76 -25.77 -34.08
CA ASP A 106 -9.64 -26.89 -33.13
C ASP A 106 -8.27 -27.64 -33.03
N ASP A 107 -7.12 -27.03 -33.30
CA ASP A 107 -5.84 -27.75 -33.48
C ASP A 107 -4.70 -27.34 -32.52
N LEU A 108 -4.99 -26.55 -31.47
CA LEU A 108 -4.00 -26.22 -30.44
C LEU A 108 -4.21 -27.09 -29.20
N ASN A 109 -3.43 -28.17 -29.10
CA ASN A 109 -3.25 -28.96 -27.88
C ASN A 109 -2.52 -28.09 -26.84
N ILE A 110 -3.26 -27.26 -26.13
CA ILE A 110 -2.74 -26.54 -24.97
C ILE A 110 -2.54 -27.56 -23.87
N ASP A 111 -1.31 -27.65 -23.36
CA ASP A 111 -1.01 -28.50 -22.22
C ASP A 111 -1.62 -27.87 -20.96
N GLU A 112 -2.73 -28.44 -20.48
CA GLU A 112 -3.41 -27.99 -19.26
C GLU A 112 -2.47 -28.04 -18.05
N ASP A 113 -1.55 -29.02 -18.01
CA ASP A 113 -0.57 -29.15 -16.92
C ASP A 113 0.43 -27.98 -16.96
N GLU A 114 0.79 -27.50 -18.15
CA GLU A 114 1.66 -26.33 -18.33
C GLU A 114 0.98 -25.05 -17.84
N ILE A 115 -0.27 -24.78 -18.26
CA ILE A 115 -1.02 -23.61 -17.80
C ILE A 115 -1.22 -23.64 -16.28
N GLN A 116 -1.55 -24.81 -15.73
CA GLN A 116 -1.72 -24.97 -14.30
C GLN A 116 -0.40 -24.67 -13.55
N SER A 117 0.74 -25.15 -14.06
CA SER A 117 2.05 -24.83 -13.49
C SER A 117 2.34 -23.33 -13.53
N VAL A 118 2.06 -22.67 -14.65
CA VAL A 118 2.25 -21.21 -14.80
C VAL A 118 1.38 -20.44 -13.82
N LEU A 119 0.11 -20.83 -13.66
CA LEU A 119 -0.79 -20.23 -12.69
C LEU A 119 -0.27 -20.36 -11.26
N TYR A 120 0.24 -21.53 -10.87
CA TYR A 120 0.81 -21.71 -9.54
C TYR A 120 2.03 -20.82 -9.30
N THR A 121 2.95 -20.74 -10.26
CA THR A 121 4.11 -19.85 -10.17
C THR A 121 3.69 -18.38 -10.07
N ALA A 122 2.75 -17.93 -10.91
CA ALA A 122 2.25 -16.57 -10.87
C ALA A 122 1.58 -16.24 -9.52
N LEU A 123 0.76 -17.17 -8.99
CA LEU A 123 0.11 -17.03 -7.68
C LEU A 123 1.13 -17.00 -6.54
N GLU A 124 2.18 -17.80 -6.59
CA GLU A 124 3.24 -17.79 -5.58
C GLU A 124 4.00 -16.46 -5.56
N GLU A 125 4.37 -15.94 -6.73
CA GLU A 125 5.06 -14.66 -6.86
C GLU A 125 4.20 -13.49 -6.34
N ILE A 126 2.95 -13.37 -6.80
CA ILE A 126 2.07 -12.28 -6.36
C ILE A 126 1.69 -12.40 -4.89
N SER A 127 1.55 -13.62 -4.37
CA SER A 127 1.28 -13.85 -2.94
C SER A 127 2.47 -13.43 -2.08
N SER A 128 3.70 -13.69 -2.55
CA SER A 128 4.92 -13.26 -1.86
C SER A 128 5.03 -11.74 -1.82
N GLU A 129 4.77 -11.04 -2.93
CA GLU A 129 4.71 -9.58 -2.99
C GLU A 129 3.62 -9.03 -2.05
N LYS A 130 2.42 -9.60 -2.11
CA LYS A 130 1.30 -9.22 -1.23
C LYS A 130 1.66 -9.36 0.25
N GLN A 131 2.25 -10.49 0.65
CA GLN A 131 2.67 -10.74 2.03
C GLN A 131 3.78 -9.78 2.47
N TYR A 132 4.68 -9.41 1.56
CA TYR A 132 5.70 -8.42 1.84
C TYR A 132 5.10 -7.04 2.14
N GLN A 133 4.17 -6.57 1.30
CA GLN A 133 3.48 -5.31 1.53
C GLN A 133 2.61 -5.32 2.79
N GLU A 134 2.01 -6.46 3.15
CA GLU A 134 1.31 -6.63 4.43
C GLU A 134 2.25 -6.41 5.63
N LYS A 135 3.51 -6.84 5.57
CA LYS A 135 4.51 -6.56 6.61
C LYS A 135 4.83 -5.07 6.69
N CYS A 136 5.01 -4.40 5.55
CA CYS A 136 5.23 -2.95 5.51
C CYS A 136 4.04 -2.19 6.11
N LEU A 137 2.81 -2.61 5.79
CA LEU A 137 1.59 -2.03 6.37
C LEU A 137 1.53 -2.21 7.89
N LEU A 138 1.95 -3.38 8.39
CA LEU A 138 2.04 -3.61 9.84
C LEU A 138 3.04 -2.67 10.52
N MET A 139 4.13 -2.29 9.84
CA MET A 139 5.08 -1.30 10.37
C MET A 139 4.43 0.09 10.46
N LEU A 140 3.62 0.48 9.47
CA LEU A 140 2.84 1.73 9.53
C LEU A 140 1.86 1.72 10.71
N VAL A 141 1.10 0.62 10.88
CA VAL A 141 0.18 0.44 12.02
C VAL A 141 0.94 0.56 13.35
N HIS A 142 2.11 -0.08 13.44
CA HIS A 142 2.94 -0.01 14.64
C HIS A 142 3.45 1.41 14.92
N ALA A 143 3.85 2.16 13.89
CA ALA A 143 4.29 3.55 14.04
C ALA A 143 3.17 4.44 14.60
N PHE A 144 1.95 4.34 14.05
CA PHE A 144 0.81 5.10 14.58
C PHE A 144 0.44 4.69 16.01
N GLN A 145 0.43 3.39 16.30
CA GLN A 145 0.13 2.90 17.65
C GLN A 145 1.20 3.36 18.66
N SER A 146 2.48 3.27 18.31
CA SER A 146 3.58 3.70 19.18
C SER A 146 3.51 5.19 19.49
N TYR A 147 3.16 6.01 18.50
CA TYR A 147 2.92 7.44 18.72
C TYR A 147 1.73 7.69 19.67
N LYS A 148 0.59 7.02 19.46
CA LYS A 148 -0.58 7.13 20.36
C LYS A 148 -0.24 6.72 21.79
N ASP A 149 0.47 5.62 21.96
CA ASP A 149 0.91 5.12 23.28
C ASP A 149 1.78 6.16 24.03
N GLN A 150 2.58 6.96 23.31
CA GLN A 150 3.40 8.03 23.89
C GLN A 150 2.57 9.26 24.30
N VAL A 151 1.49 9.57 23.58
CA VAL A 151 0.72 10.82 23.76
C VAL A 151 -0.45 10.66 24.72
N SER A 152 -1.24 9.58 24.62
CA SER A 152 -2.50 9.43 25.34
C SER A 152 -2.53 8.28 26.36
N GLY A 153 -1.60 7.33 26.28
CA GLY A 153 -1.63 6.12 27.11
C GLY A 153 -2.85 5.21 26.86
N GLU A 154 -3.67 5.51 25.85
CA GLU A 154 -4.80 4.68 25.43
C GLU A 154 -4.31 3.47 24.62
N ARG A 155 -4.73 2.28 25.05
CA ARG A 155 -4.33 1.02 24.40
C ARG A 155 -5.05 0.77 23.08
N HIS A 156 -4.27 0.31 22.10
CA HIS A 156 -4.66 -0.42 20.89
C HIS A 156 -5.95 0.04 20.19
N ASP A 157 -5.79 0.93 19.22
CA ASP A 157 -6.85 1.28 18.29
C ASP A 157 -6.99 0.18 17.22
N LEU A 158 -7.76 -0.86 17.54
CA LEU A 158 -8.13 -1.91 16.59
C LEU A 158 -8.86 -1.35 15.35
N GLY A 159 -9.50 -0.19 15.47
CA GLY A 159 -10.22 0.46 14.39
C GLY A 159 -9.29 0.94 13.27
N GLU A 160 -8.19 1.59 13.65
CA GLU A 160 -7.17 2.05 12.69
C GLU A 160 -6.52 0.89 11.94
N ARG A 161 -6.13 -0.17 12.65
CA ARG A 161 -5.57 -1.38 12.01
C ARG A 161 -6.56 -1.98 11.00
N ASN A 162 -7.83 -2.11 11.38
CA ASN A 162 -8.85 -2.67 10.51
C ASN A 162 -9.06 -1.79 9.27
N TYR A 163 -9.16 -0.48 9.45
CA TYR A 163 -9.29 0.48 8.34
C TYR A 163 -8.13 0.36 7.35
N LEU A 164 -6.88 0.38 7.86
CA LEU A 164 -5.69 0.31 7.01
C LEU A 164 -5.60 -1.02 6.25
N THR A 165 -5.92 -2.13 6.93
CA THR A 165 -5.95 -3.47 6.32
C THR A 165 -7.02 -3.57 5.24
N SER A 166 -8.23 -3.06 5.51
CA SER A 166 -9.30 -3.05 4.52
C SER A 166 -8.96 -2.15 3.33
N LYS A 167 -8.38 -0.96 3.55
CA LYS A 167 -7.95 -0.06 2.46
C LYS A 167 -6.91 -0.73 1.57
N TYR A 168 -5.95 -1.45 2.15
CA TYR A 168 -5.00 -2.25 1.38
C TYR A 168 -5.66 -3.36 0.55
N GLN A 169 -6.60 -4.11 1.14
CA GLN A 169 -7.35 -5.15 0.40
C GLN A 169 -8.11 -4.57 -0.79
N TRP A 170 -8.70 -3.38 -0.62
CA TRP A 170 -9.35 -2.65 -1.70
C TRP A 170 -8.37 -2.26 -2.80
N ILE A 171 -7.19 -1.74 -2.45
CA ILE A 171 -6.13 -1.39 -3.40
C ILE A 171 -5.71 -2.61 -4.22
N VAL A 172 -5.35 -3.72 -3.56
CA VAL A 172 -4.94 -4.96 -4.23
C VAL A 172 -6.01 -5.44 -5.21
N SER A 173 -7.27 -5.46 -4.77
CA SER A 173 -8.39 -5.89 -5.62
C SER A 173 -8.61 -4.95 -6.79
N SER A 174 -8.55 -3.63 -6.54
CA SER A 174 -8.73 -2.59 -7.55
C SER A 174 -7.65 -2.66 -8.63
N VAL A 175 -6.38 -2.75 -8.22
CA VAL A 175 -5.24 -2.84 -9.14
C VAL A 175 -5.34 -4.10 -9.99
N LEU A 176 -5.63 -5.26 -9.40
CA LEU A 176 -5.81 -6.50 -10.16
C LEU A 176 -6.93 -6.40 -11.19
N MET A 177 -8.07 -5.81 -10.82
CA MET A 177 -9.20 -5.63 -11.72
C MET A 177 -8.91 -4.60 -12.82
N ALA A 178 -8.21 -3.51 -12.49
CA ALA A 178 -7.86 -2.46 -13.44
C ALA A 178 -6.78 -2.88 -14.44
N THR A 179 -5.92 -3.82 -14.06
CA THR A 179 -4.81 -4.32 -14.89
C THR A 179 -5.14 -5.63 -15.62
N LEU A 180 -6.36 -6.15 -15.46
CA LEU A 180 -6.81 -7.40 -16.06
C LEU A 180 -6.66 -7.36 -17.61
N PRO A 181 -5.87 -8.26 -18.21
CA PRO A 181 -5.77 -8.35 -19.66
C PRO A 181 -7.09 -8.77 -20.29
N GLN A 182 -7.48 -8.14 -21.40
CA GLN A 182 -8.74 -8.44 -22.11
C GLN A 182 -8.89 -9.91 -22.53
N ASN A 183 -7.76 -10.59 -22.79
CA ASN A 183 -7.74 -11.96 -23.27
C ASN A 183 -7.79 -13.00 -22.14
N PHE A 184 -7.58 -12.57 -20.88
CA PHE A 184 -7.51 -13.48 -19.74
C PHE A 184 -8.83 -14.21 -19.44
N PRO A 185 -10.03 -13.61 -19.53
CA PRO A 185 -11.29 -14.32 -19.30
C PRO A 185 -11.58 -15.50 -20.25
N GLY A 186 -10.80 -15.63 -21.33
CA GLY A 186 -10.90 -16.73 -22.30
C GLY A 186 -9.76 -17.76 -22.22
N ILE A 187 -8.83 -17.59 -21.26
CA ILE A 187 -7.81 -18.58 -20.87
C ILE A 187 -8.36 -19.34 -19.67
#